data_AF-A0AAV7KFZ8-F1
#
_entry.id   AF-A0AAV7KFZ8-F1
#
_cell.length_a   1.000
_cell.length_b   1.000
_cell.length_c   1.000
_cell.angle_alpha   90.00
_cell.angle_beta   90.00
_cell.angle_gamma   90.00
#
_symmetry.space_group_name_H-M   'P 1'
#
loop_
_entity.id
_entity.type
_entity.pdbx_description
1 polymer ?
#
loop_
_entity_poly.entity_id
_entity_poly.type
_entity_poly.pdbx_seq_one_letter_code
_entity_poly.pdbx_strand_id
1 'polypeptide(L)'
;MNGAFLIDSSTRSLKCVLLHNGNKYASIPIGHSTSMKEEYESIKLALEKLKYHVHQWVICVDLKMVNFLLGQQSDYTKYPCSLCLWDSGARNDHWTRKDWPLRKNMVVGEMNIINKPMITNRGKIILPPLHIKLGFMKQFVKALNEDDSCFHYLFSSFPELSIEKFKAGIFDGPQDQKAH
;
A
#
# COMPACT_ATOMS: atom_id res chain seq x y z
N MET A 1 0.87 24.95 -7.48
CA MET A 1 1.73 23.79 -7.77
C MET A 1 0.87 22.54 -7.68
N ASN A 2 0.73 21.79 -8.77
CA ASN A 2 0.20 20.44 -8.72
C ASN A 2 1.34 19.53 -8.22
N GLY A 3 1.45 19.39 -6.91
CA GLY A 3 2.42 18.51 -6.25
C GLY A 3 1.79 17.17 -5.88
N ALA A 4 2.59 16.11 -5.88
CA ALA A 4 2.28 14.86 -5.21
C ALA A 4 3.09 14.80 -3.91
N PHE A 5 2.61 14.07 -2.92
CA PHE A 5 3.23 13.96 -1.62
C PHE A 5 3.26 12.49 -1.20
N LEU A 6 4.43 12.02 -0.79
CA LEU A 6 4.69 10.67 -0.31
C LEU A 6 4.77 10.69 1.21
N ILE A 7 3.96 9.85 1.84
CA ILE A 7 4.16 9.49 3.25
C ILE A 7 4.75 8.09 3.24
N ASP A 8 5.98 8.00 3.73
CA ASP A 8 6.67 6.73 3.90
C ASP A 8 6.98 6.54 5.38
N SER A 9 6.65 5.37 5.90
CA SER A 9 6.93 5.00 7.29
C SER A 9 7.78 3.76 7.32
N SER A 10 8.87 3.85 8.07
CA SER A 10 9.65 2.69 8.49
C SER A 10 9.34 2.38 9.95
N THR A 11 9.81 1.23 10.42
CA THR A 11 9.78 0.87 11.85
C THR A 11 10.43 1.91 12.77
N ARG A 12 11.27 2.81 12.23
CA ARG A 12 12.06 3.77 13.01
C ARG A 12 11.71 5.24 12.73
N SER A 13 10.91 5.53 11.72
CA SER A 13 10.65 6.91 11.32
C SER A 13 9.43 7.06 10.44
N LEU A 14 8.71 8.16 10.62
CA LEU A 14 7.73 8.68 9.68
C LEU A 14 8.36 9.79 8.84
N LYS A 15 8.29 9.66 7.52
CA LYS A 15 8.85 10.60 6.55
C LYS A 15 7.76 11.12 5.63
N CYS A 16 7.84 12.42 5.38
CA CYS A 16 6.91 13.17 4.58
C CYS A 16 7.72 13.87 3.49
N VAL A 17 7.53 13.48 2.22
CA VAL A 17 8.32 13.98 1.10
C VAL A 17 7.41 14.53 0.00
N LEU A 18 7.61 15.78 -0.39
CA LEU A 18 6.94 16.38 -1.54
C LEU A 18 7.66 15.97 -2.82
N LEU A 19 6.89 15.44 -3.77
CA LEU A 19 7.34 14.99 -5.07
C LEU A 19 6.92 15.99 -6.15
N HIS A 20 7.86 16.31 -7.04
CA HIS A 20 7.57 17.12 -8.21
C HIS A 20 6.99 16.25 -9.32
N ASN A 21 5.81 16.63 -9.83
CA ASN A 21 5.18 15.92 -10.93
C ASN A 21 6.09 15.88 -12.17
N GLY A 22 6.32 14.69 -12.72
CA GLY A 22 7.23 14.49 -13.85
C GLY A 22 8.71 14.41 -13.48
N ASN A 23 9.06 14.30 -12.18
CA ASN A 23 10.42 14.04 -11.68
C ASN A 23 11.50 14.99 -12.20
N LYS A 24 11.13 16.20 -12.65
CA LYS A 24 12.07 17.19 -13.18
C LYS A 24 12.95 17.82 -12.10
N TYR A 25 12.45 17.86 -10.87
CA TYR A 25 13.15 18.42 -9.72
C TYR A 25 13.27 17.37 -8.63
N ALA A 26 14.28 17.55 -7.78
CA ALA A 26 14.49 16.71 -6.61
C ALA A 26 13.29 16.76 -5.66
N SER A 27 13.07 15.64 -4.97
CA SER A 27 12.07 15.53 -3.92
C SER A 27 12.44 16.41 -2.72
N ILE A 28 11.45 17.08 -2.13
CA ILE A 28 11.66 17.99 -1.00
C ILE A 28 11.15 17.32 0.29
N PRO A 29 12.00 17.04 1.29
CA PRO A 29 11.52 16.57 2.59
C PRO A 29 10.76 17.69 3.29
N ILE A 30 9.50 17.45 3.65
CA ILE A 30 8.63 18.43 4.32
C ILE A 30 8.25 18.01 5.74
N GLY A 31 8.61 16.79 6.15
CA GLY A 31 8.44 16.34 7.53
C GLY A 31 9.24 15.07 7.80
N HIS A 32 9.75 14.98 9.02
CA HIS A 32 10.50 13.82 9.50
C HIS A 32 10.28 13.69 11.00
N SER A 33 9.99 12.47 11.46
CA SER A 33 9.90 12.14 12.87
C SER A 33 10.48 10.75 13.13
N THR A 34 11.29 10.62 14.18
CA THR A 34 11.85 9.34 14.64
C THR A 34 11.08 8.75 15.81
N SER A 35 10.19 9.52 16.43
CA SER A 35 9.40 9.11 17.59
C SER A 35 7.97 8.69 17.22
N MET A 36 7.46 9.15 16.07
CA MET A 36 6.11 8.82 15.61
C MET A 36 6.05 7.42 15.01
N LYS A 37 5.02 6.69 15.41
CA LYS A 37 4.68 5.39 14.84
C LYS A 37 3.66 5.54 13.72
N GLU A 38 3.60 4.53 12.86
CA GLU A 38 2.60 4.45 11.80
C GLU A 38 1.24 4.02 12.38
N GLU A 39 0.55 4.98 12.98
CA GLU A 39 -0.75 4.82 13.65
C GLU A 39 -1.69 5.95 13.21
N TYR A 40 -3.00 5.69 13.28
CA TYR A 40 -4.04 6.63 12.84
C TYR A 40 -3.85 8.06 13.40
N GLU A 41 -3.68 8.22 14.71
CA GLU A 41 -3.51 9.56 15.30
C GLU A 41 -2.20 10.26 14.87
N SER A 42 -1.13 9.49 14.67
CA SER A 42 0.15 10.03 14.19
C SER A 42 0.04 10.56 12.76
N ILE A 43 -0.60 9.81 11.87
CA ILE A 43 -0.81 10.22 10.48
C ILE A 43 -1.76 11.41 10.40
N LYS A 44 -2.81 11.43 11.23
CA LYS A 44 -3.74 12.56 11.33
C LYS A 44 -3.02 13.83 11.74
N LEU A 45 -2.20 13.76 12.79
CA LEU A 45 -1.40 14.89 13.25
C LEU A 45 -0.45 15.39 12.15
N ALA A 46 0.18 14.48 11.39
CA ALA A 46 1.05 14.86 10.29
C ALA A 46 0.28 15.63 9.19
N LEU A 47 -0.90 15.15 8.78
CA LEU A 47 -1.73 15.82 7.78
C LEU A 47 -2.26 17.19 8.24
N GLU A 48 -2.59 17.32 9.53
CA GLU A 48 -2.99 18.60 10.14
C GLU A 48 -1.85 19.61 10.12
N LYS A 49 -0.64 19.21 10.53
CA LYS A 49 0.55 20.07 10.52
C LYS A 49 0.95 20.49 9.11
N LEU A 50 0.79 19.60 8.14
CA LEU A 50 0.99 19.88 6.71
C LEU A 50 -0.14 20.70 6.09
N LYS A 51 -1.22 21.00 6.83
CA LYS A 51 -2.41 21.71 6.34
C LYS A 51 -2.96 21.09 5.06
N TYR A 52 -3.05 19.75 5.01
CA TYR A 52 -3.45 19.03 3.79
C TYR A 52 -4.80 19.49 3.21
N HIS A 53 -5.74 19.90 4.06
CA HIS A 53 -7.04 20.45 3.66
C HIS A 53 -6.92 21.67 2.74
N VAL A 54 -5.84 22.46 2.85
CA VAL A 54 -5.57 23.62 1.98
C VAL A 54 -5.01 23.18 0.63
N HIS A 55 -4.08 22.24 0.64
CA HIS A 55 -3.28 21.91 -0.55
C HIS A 55 -3.91 20.84 -1.44
N GLN A 56 -4.61 19.87 -0.84
CA GLN A 56 -5.27 18.75 -1.57
C GLN A 56 -4.34 18.08 -2.60
N TRP A 57 -3.05 17.94 -2.23
CA TRP A 57 -2.05 17.25 -3.04
C TRP A 57 -2.45 15.81 -3.29
N VAL A 58 -1.93 15.25 -4.37
CA VAL A 58 -2.04 13.81 -4.60
C VAL A 58 -1.19 13.09 -3.54
N ILE A 59 -1.73 12.09 -2.87
CA ILE A 59 -1.03 11.31 -1.85
C ILE A 59 -0.63 9.96 -2.43
N CYS A 60 0.66 9.70 -2.43
CA CYS A 60 1.25 8.45 -2.85
C CYS A 60 1.61 7.65 -1.59
N VAL A 61 1.02 6.47 -1.38
CA VAL A 61 1.19 5.67 -0.16
C VAL A 61 1.06 4.18 -0.43
N ASP A 62 1.54 3.34 0.49
CA ASP A 62 1.28 1.90 0.45
C ASP A 62 -0.15 1.55 0.92
N LEU A 63 -0.49 0.25 0.81
CA LEU A 63 -1.83 -0.26 1.12
C LEU A 63 -2.23 -0.11 2.60
N LYS A 64 -1.27 -0.20 3.53
CA LYS A 64 -1.52 -0.07 4.97
C LYS A 64 -1.85 1.39 5.30
N MET A 65 -1.12 2.32 4.74
CA MET A 65 -1.38 3.75 4.86
C MET A 65 -2.74 4.15 4.27
N VAL A 66 -3.19 3.52 3.19
CA VAL A 66 -4.57 3.72 2.68
C VAL A 66 -5.61 3.42 3.76
N ASN A 67 -5.43 2.35 4.55
CA ASN A 67 -6.36 2.02 5.62
C ASN A 67 -6.43 3.15 6.66
N PHE A 68 -5.30 3.72 7.07
CA PHE A 68 -5.30 4.84 8.02
C PHE A 68 -5.99 6.08 7.44
N LEU A 69 -5.65 6.47 6.22
CA LEU A 69 -6.23 7.64 5.55
C LEU A 69 -7.76 7.54 5.41
N LEU A 70 -8.25 6.31 5.25
CA LEU A 70 -9.66 6.00 5.07
C LEU A 70 -10.37 5.53 6.34
N GLY A 71 -9.66 5.45 7.48
CA GLY A 71 -10.19 5.02 8.76
C GLY A 71 -10.59 3.54 8.83
N GLN A 72 -10.02 2.70 7.96
CA GLN A 72 -10.24 1.26 7.94
C GLN A 72 -9.39 0.53 8.98
N GLN A 73 -9.90 -0.58 9.52
CA GLN A 73 -9.08 -1.50 10.30
C GLN A 73 -8.10 -2.23 9.38
N SER A 74 -6.86 -2.41 9.83
CA SER A 74 -5.78 -3.04 9.05
C SER A 74 -5.63 -4.56 9.24
N ASP A 75 -6.50 -5.18 10.05
CA ASP A 75 -6.43 -6.60 10.36
C ASP A 75 -7.18 -7.47 9.34
N TYR A 76 -7.20 -8.80 9.56
CA TYR A 76 -7.99 -9.74 8.78
C TYR A 76 -9.49 -9.51 9.02
N THR A 77 -10.08 -8.70 8.16
CA THR A 77 -11.47 -8.24 8.30
C THR A 77 -12.33 -8.80 7.17
N LYS A 78 -13.65 -8.80 7.38
CA LYS A 78 -14.61 -9.27 6.38
C LYS A 78 -14.57 -8.43 5.10
N TYR A 79 -14.35 -7.12 5.22
CA TYR A 79 -14.36 -6.19 4.08
C TYR A 79 -13.06 -5.37 4.01
N PRO A 80 -11.94 -6.00 3.61
CA PRO A 80 -10.63 -5.35 3.65
C PRO A 80 -10.44 -4.31 2.52
N CYS A 81 -11.13 -4.47 1.40
CA CYS A 81 -10.95 -3.59 0.25
C CYS A 81 -11.50 -2.17 0.49
N SER A 82 -10.71 -1.15 0.13
CA SER A 82 -11.05 0.28 0.21
C SER A 82 -11.92 0.77 -0.96
N LEU A 83 -11.98 0.00 -2.05
CA LEU A 83 -12.69 0.35 -3.28
C LEU A 83 -14.04 -0.38 -3.40
N CYS A 84 -14.11 -1.64 -2.99
CA CYS A 84 -15.30 -2.47 -3.09
C CYS A 84 -15.59 -3.23 -1.80
N LEU A 85 -16.79 -3.79 -1.71
CA LEU A 85 -17.25 -4.64 -0.61
C LEU A 85 -16.88 -6.11 -0.87
N TRP A 86 -15.61 -6.35 -1.22
CA TRP A 86 -15.08 -7.70 -1.35
C TRP A 86 -15.15 -8.42 0.00
N ASP A 87 -15.89 -9.53 0.04
CA ASP A 87 -16.11 -10.31 1.26
C ASP A 87 -15.04 -11.40 1.39
N SER A 88 -14.11 -11.25 2.34
CA SER A 88 -13.05 -12.22 2.58
C SER A 88 -13.54 -13.59 3.05
N GLY A 89 -14.78 -13.68 3.54
CA GLY A 89 -15.42 -14.93 3.94
C GLY A 89 -16.06 -15.71 2.79
N ALA A 90 -16.30 -15.07 1.64
CA ALA A 90 -17.02 -15.65 0.51
C ALA A 90 -16.13 -16.54 -0.39
N ARG A 91 -15.47 -17.56 0.20
CA ARG A 91 -14.46 -18.40 -0.46
C ARG A 91 -14.91 -19.04 -1.77
N ASN A 92 -16.19 -19.45 -1.86
CA ASN A 92 -16.75 -20.07 -3.06
C ASN A 92 -16.91 -19.05 -4.21
N ASP A 93 -17.15 -17.79 -3.88
CA ASP A 93 -17.39 -16.73 -4.86
C ASP A 93 -16.08 -16.08 -5.35
N HIS A 94 -14.98 -16.24 -4.62
CA HIS A 94 -13.69 -15.58 -4.95
C HIS A 94 -13.18 -15.89 -6.35
N TRP A 95 -13.49 -17.07 -6.89
CA TRP A 95 -13.01 -17.53 -8.20
C TRP A 95 -14.01 -17.34 -9.34
N THR A 96 -15.28 -17.10 -9.00
CA THR A 96 -16.38 -16.99 -9.97
C THR A 96 -16.86 -15.55 -10.12
N ARG A 97 -16.83 -14.78 -9.02
CA ARG A 97 -17.29 -13.40 -8.95
C ARG A 97 -16.14 -12.43 -9.16
N LYS A 98 -16.17 -11.75 -10.30
CA LYS A 98 -15.24 -10.66 -10.63
C LYS A 98 -15.71 -9.32 -10.06
N ASP A 99 -17.02 -9.05 -10.15
CA ASP A 99 -17.58 -7.75 -9.77
C ASP A 99 -18.16 -7.76 -8.35
N TRP A 100 -17.52 -6.98 -7.48
CA TRP A 100 -17.96 -6.75 -6.11
C TRP A 100 -18.63 -5.38 -5.99
N PRO A 101 -19.64 -5.22 -5.12
CA PRO A 101 -20.34 -3.94 -4.99
C PRO A 101 -19.36 -2.83 -4.63
N LEU A 102 -19.46 -1.67 -5.29
CA LEU A 102 -18.60 -0.54 -5.02
C LEU A 102 -18.82 -0.04 -3.58
N ARG A 103 -17.72 0.21 -2.86
CA ARG A 103 -17.78 0.84 -1.54
C ARG A 103 -18.02 2.33 -1.74
N LYS A 104 -19.27 2.77 -1.65
CA LYS A 104 -19.64 4.18 -1.87
C LYS A 104 -19.26 5.08 -0.70
N ASN A 105 -19.54 4.61 0.52
CA ASN A 105 -19.41 5.39 1.75
C ASN A 105 -18.43 4.76 2.74
N MET A 106 -17.90 5.60 3.64
CA MET A 106 -16.96 5.22 4.70
C MET A 106 -17.57 5.57 6.07
N VAL A 107 -18.68 4.90 6.41
CA VAL A 107 -19.45 5.14 7.63
C VAL A 107 -18.79 4.41 8.79
N VAL A 108 -18.44 5.13 9.86
CA VAL A 108 -17.80 4.55 11.06
C VAL A 108 -18.74 3.53 11.70
N GLY A 109 -18.20 2.36 12.05
CA GLY A 109 -18.93 1.22 12.60
C GLY A 109 -19.43 0.23 11.52
N GLU A 110 -19.35 0.58 10.24
CA GLU A 110 -19.81 -0.28 9.16
C GLU A 110 -18.65 -0.83 8.33
N MET A 111 -18.79 -2.07 7.84
CA MET A 111 -17.97 -2.63 6.76
C MET A 111 -16.47 -2.38 6.91
N ASN A 112 -15.93 -2.56 8.12
CA ASN A 112 -14.52 -2.39 8.48
C ASN A 112 -14.02 -0.93 8.66
N ILE A 113 -14.90 0.05 8.78
CA ILE A 113 -14.52 1.44 9.10
C ILE A 113 -14.58 1.62 10.62
N ILE A 114 -13.44 1.92 11.25
CA ILE A 114 -13.34 2.11 12.70
C ILE A 114 -13.06 3.57 13.09
N ASN A 115 -12.54 4.36 12.15
CA ASN A 115 -12.21 5.76 12.35
C ASN A 115 -12.80 6.62 11.23
N LYS A 116 -12.93 7.93 11.50
CA LYS A 116 -13.35 8.88 10.48
C LYS A 116 -12.28 8.96 9.36
N PRO A 117 -12.65 8.92 8.07
CA PRO A 117 -11.68 9.14 7.00
C PRO A 117 -11.02 10.52 7.12
N MET A 118 -9.69 10.55 7.00
CA MET A 118 -8.92 11.80 6.99
C MET A 118 -8.98 12.49 5.63
N ILE A 119 -9.22 11.72 4.56
CA ILE A 119 -9.32 12.20 3.19
C ILE A 119 -10.72 11.95 2.65
N THR A 120 -11.38 13.01 2.17
CA THR A 120 -12.71 12.91 1.56
C THR A 120 -12.64 12.51 0.08
N ASN A 121 -11.65 13.00 -0.66
CA ASN A 121 -11.46 12.67 -2.06
C ASN A 121 -10.53 11.47 -2.24
N ARG A 122 -11.10 10.27 -2.35
CA ARG A 122 -10.35 9.02 -2.58
C ARG A 122 -9.54 9.01 -3.87
N GLY A 123 -9.94 9.77 -4.90
CA GLY A 123 -9.20 9.89 -6.16
C GLY A 123 -7.85 10.61 -6.03
N LYS A 124 -7.56 11.20 -4.86
CA LYS A 124 -6.24 11.77 -4.54
C LYS A 124 -5.24 10.74 -4.03
N ILE A 125 -5.67 9.52 -3.70
CA ILE A 125 -4.80 8.47 -3.17
C ILE A 125 -4.30 7.62 -4.34
N ILE A 126 -2.98 7.49 -4.46
CA ILE A 126 -2.30 6.66 -5.46
C ILE A 126 -1.49 5.59 -4.75
N LEU A 127 -1.64 4.35 -5.22
CA LEU A 127 -0.79 3.24 -4.85
C LEU A 127 0.37 3.15 -5.86
N PRO A 128 1.64 3.17 -5.43
CA PRO A 128 2.77 2.93 -6.32
C PRO A 128 2.65 1.55 -6.99
N PRO A 129 2.82 1.44 -8.32
CA PRO A 129 2.81 0.16 -9.03
C PRO A 129 3.79 -0.86 -8.44
N LEU A 130 4.93 -0.38 -7.91
CA LEU A 130 5.95 -1.23 -7.30
C LEU A 130 5.42 -2.02 -6.10
N HIS A 131 4.70 -1.39 -5.15
CA HIS A 131 4.18 -2.12 -3.98
C HIS A 131 3.14 -3.18 -4.37
N ILE A 132 2.37 -2.92 -5.42
CA ILE A 132 1.40 -3.87 -5.97
C ILE A 132 2.14 -5.06 -6.59
N LYS A 133 3.14 -4.80 -7.44
CA LYS A 133 3.97 -5.83 -8.10
C LYS A 133 4.68 -6.72 -7.09
N LEU A 134 5.38 -6.11 -6.12
CA LEU A 134 6.07 -6.82 -5.04
C LEU A 134 5.11 -7.68 -4.21
N GLY A 135 3.91 -7.15 -3.90
CA GLY A 135 2.86 -7.90 -3.20
C GLY A 135 2.39 -9.14 -3.95
N PHE A 136 2.18 -9.02 -5.26
CA PHE A 136 1.81 -10.15 -6.12
C PHE A 136 2.93 -11.17 -6.27
N MET A 137 4.16 -10.72 -6.55
CA MET A 137 5.34 -11.59 -6.66
C MET A 137 5.54 -12.43 -5.40
N LYS A 138 5.40 -11.80 -4.23
CA LYS A 138 5.46 -12.49 -2.94
C LYS A 138 4.42 -13.59 -2.81
N GLN A 139 3.16 -13.31 -3.17
CA GLN A 139 2.09 -14.32 -3.08
C GLN A 139 2.28 -15.44 -4.09
N PHE A 140 2.68 -15.10 -5.31
CA PHE A 140 2.94 -16.06 -6.38
C PHE A 140 4.03 -17.06 -5.98
N VAL A 141 5.19 -16.56 -5.55
CA VAL A 141 6.32 -17.41 -5.17
C VAL A 141 6.01 -18.29 -3.96
N LYS A 142 5.28 -17.76 -2.97
CA LYS A 142 4.84 -18.54 -1.80
C LYS A 142 3.84 -19.65 -2.13
N ALA A 143 3.15 -19.56 -3.26
CA ALA A 143 2.21 -20.58 -3.71
C ALA A 143 2.87 -21.69 -4.54
N LEU A 144 4.13 -21.50 -4.98
CA LEU A 144 4.86 -22.51 -5.73
C LEU A 144 5.36 -23.64 -4.83
N ASN A 145 5.41 -24.85 -5.38
CA ASN A 145 6.08 -25.97 -4.75
C ASN A 145 7.60 -25.84 -4.96
N GLU A 146 8.37 -25.93 -3.88
CA GLU A 146 9.83 -25.75 -3.89
C GLU A 146 10.57 -26.81 -4.70
N ASP A 147 9.99 -28.00 -4.84
CA ASP A 147 10.55 -29.12 -5.61
C ASP A 147 10.19 -29.05 -7.11
N ASP A 148 9.34 -28.10 -7.51
CA ASP A 148 8.93 -27.96 -8.90
C ASP A 148 10.02 -27.26 -9.73
N SER A 149 10.24 -27.79 -10.94
CA SER A 149 11.00 -27.14 -12.00
C SER A 149 10.65 -25.66 -12.20
N CYS A 150 9.38 -25.26 -12.03
CA CYS A 150 8.95 -23.87 -12.14
C CYS A 150 9.59 -22.99 -11.06
N PHE A 151 9.66 -23.46 -9.82
CA PHE A 151 10.29 -22.74 -8.72
C PHE A 151 11.79 -22.58 -8.96
N HIS A 152 12.47 -23.64 -9.38
CA HIS A 152 13.91 -23.60 -9.68
C HIS A 152 14.23 -22.69 -10.88
N TYR A 153 13.41 -22.74 -11.93
CA TYR A 153 13.54 -21.85 -13.08
C TYR A 153 13.38 -20.39 -12.67
N LEU A 154 12.32 -20.08 -11.91
CA LEU A 154 12.07 -18.73 -11.44
C LEU A 154 13.20 -18.24 -10.52
N PHE A 155 13.67 -19.08 -9.60
CA PHE A 155 14.81 -18.76 -8.72
C PHE A 155 16.09 -18.46 -9.52
N SER A 156 16.36 -19.21 -10.60
CA SER A 156 17.53 -18.97 -11.46
C SER A 156 17.54 -17.59 -12.12
N SER A 157 16.37 -16.95 -12.27
CA SER A 157 16.24 -15.59 -12.79
C SER A 157 16.63 -14.52 -11.75
N PHE A 158 16.79 -14.89 -10.48
CA PHE A 158 17.18 -14.00 -9.38
C PHE A 158 18.44 -14.52 -8.67
N PRO A 159 19.61 -14.58 -9.35
CA PRO A 159 20.83 -15.18 -8.79
C PRO A 159 21.41 -14.42 -7.59
N GLU A 160 20.98 -13.19 -7.36
CA GLU A 160 21.39 -12.34 -6.23
C GLU A 160 20.59 -12.63 -4.95
N LEU A 161 19.46 -13.35 -5.05
CA LEU A 161 18.64 -13.71 -3.91
C LEU A 161 19.11 -15.02 -3.29
N SER A 162 19.16 -15.06 -1.96
CA SER A 162 19.27 -16.33 -1.26
C SER A 162 17.96 -17.11 -1.42
N ILE A 163 18.06 -18.45 -1.35
CA ILE A 163 16.89 -19.32 -1.46
C ILE A 163 15.84 -18.99 -0.37
N GLU A 164 16.27 -18.61 0.83
CA GLU A 164 15.39 -18.24 1.94
C GLU A 164 14.61 -16.95 1.64
N LYS A 165 15.29 -15.94 1.09
CA LYS A 165 14.63 -14.68 0.69
C LYS A 165 13.64 -14.92 -0.44
N PHE A 166 14.01 -15.74 -1.41
CA PHE A 166 13.14 -16.10 -2.52
C PHE A 166 11.89 -16.85 -2.04
N LYS A 167 12.06 -17.90 -1.23
CA LYS A 167 10.95 -18.63 -0.58
C LYS A 167 10.03 -17.72 0.25
N ALA A 168 10.62 -16.76 0.97
CA ALA A 168 9.86 -15.78 1.74
C ALA A 168 9.13 -14.74 0.85
N GLY A 169 9.40 -14.72 -0.46
CA GLY A 169 8.89 -13.76 -1.42
C GLY A 169 9.38 -12.34 -1.11
N ILE A 170 10.63 -12.21 -0.67
CA ILE A 170 11.26 -10.93 -0.33
C ILE A 170 12.05 -10.46 -1.55
N PHE A 171 11.47 -9.50 -2.26
CA PHE A 171 12.04 -8.84 -3.43
C PHE A 171 12.24 -7.35 -3.12
N ASP A 172 13.27 -6.74 -3.70
CA ASP A 172 13.48 -5.30 -3.67
C ASP A 172 13.29 -4.64 -5.05
N GLY A 173 13.12 -3.32 -5.06
CA GLY A 173 12.81 -2.55 -6.27
C GLY A 173 13.79 -2.76 -7.45
N PRO A 174 15.11 -2.83 -7.23
CA PRO A 174 16.08 -3.14 -8.29
C PRO A 174 15.90 -4.53 -8.93
N GLN A 175 15.48 -5.54 -8.15
CA GLN A 175 15.31 -6.91 -8.65
C GLN A 175 14.09 -7.07 -9.57
N ASP A 176 13.05 -6.24 -9.41
CA ASP A 176 11.82 -6.28 -10.21
C ASP A 176 11.99 -5.79 -11.66
N GLN A 177 13.11 -5.14 -12.00
CA GLN A 177 13.42 -4.71 -13.37
C GLN A 177 13.91 -5.84 -14.27
N LYS A 178 14.36 -6.96 -13.68
CA LYS A 178 14.90 -8.13 -14.42
C LYS A 178 13.82 -9.08 -14.94
N ALA A 179 12.55 -8.88 -14.55
CA ALA A 179 11.41 -9.70 -14.96
C ALA A 179 10.77 -9.25 -16.30
N HIS A 180 11.57 -8.63 -17.18
CA HIS A 180 11.18 -8.17 -18.52
C HIS A 180 11.98 -8.89 -19.60
#